data_AF-A0A8C9B4U9-F1
#
_entry.id   AF-A0A8C9B4U9-F1
#
_cell.length_a   1.000
_cell.length_b   1.000
_cell.length_c   1.000
_cell.angle_alpha   90.00
_cell.angle_beta   90.00
_cell.angle_gamma   90.00
#
_symmetry.space_group_name_H-M   'P 1'
#
loop_
_entity.id
_entity.type
_entity.pdbx_description
1 polymer ?
#
loop_
_entity_poly.entity_id
_entity_poly.type
_entity_poly.pdbx_seq_one_letter_code
_entity_poly.pdbx_strand_id
1 'polypeptide(L)'
;MRNGGGRTSRIRRRKLFTSSESRGVNESYRPEFIELKKWLKDRKFEDTNLIPAHFPGTGRGLMSKTSLREGQMIISLPESCLLTTDTVLRSYLGAYIAKWQPPPSPVLALCTFLVSEKHAGDRSPWKPYLEVLPKAYSCPVCLEPEVVNLLPRPLKAKAREQRTHVQEFVSSSRDFFSSLQPLFSEAVESIFSYSALLWAWCTVNTRAVYMKRVPRRCFSAEPDTCVLAPFLDLLNHSPDAQVKAAFNEETRCYEIRTAVSCGKHQEVLICYGPHDNHRLLLEYGFVSICNPHACVYVSKDILVKYLPSTDKRMNQKISILEDHDFIENLTFGWDGPSWRLLTALKLLCLEAEELTCWKKVLIGEIISDTNEKASLDIAQKICHYFIKESKAVLQKVSHMKDEEVALINQLTLVETLWTEELKILQASAETLTSLQTAFT
;
A
#
# COMPACT_ATOMS: atom_id res chain seq x y z
N MET A 1 -34.33 -23.68 -38.85
CA MET A 1 -35.37 -23.20 -37.90
C MET A 1 -34.77 -23.30 -36.50
N ARG A 2 -34.02 -22.30 -36.02
CA ARG A 2 -34.44 -21.17 -35.17
C ARG A 2 -35.35 -21.58 -33.99
N ASN A 3 -34.77 -21.66 -32.80
CA ASN A 3 -35.03 -20.77 -31.65
C ASN A 3 -33.81 -20.89 -30.74
N GLY A 4 -32.92 -19.91 -30.62
CA GLY A 4 -33.23 -18.52 -30.27
C GLY A 4 -32.83 -18.26 -28.80
N GLY A 5 -31.59 -18.59 -28.43
CA GLY A 5 -31.03 -18.23 -27.12
C GLY A 5 -30.81 -16.71 -27.05
N GLY A 6 -31.88 -15.98 -26.74
CA GLY A 6 -31.92 -14.52 -26.76
C GLY A 6 -30.89 -13.86 -25.82
N ARG A 7 -30.65 -12.56 -26.06
CA ARG A 7 -29.80 -11.66 -25.24
C ARG A 7 -30.02 -11.85 -23.73
N THR A 8 -31.23 -12.20 -23.30
CA THR A 8 -31.63 -12.48 -21.91
C THR A 8 -30.93 -13.69 -21.27
N SER A 9 -30.58 -14.73 -22.04
CA SER A 9 -29.90 -15.94 -21.54
C SER A 9 -28.39 -15.70 -21.30
N ARG A 10 -27.74 -14.92 -22.18
CA ARG A 10 -26.34 -14.50 -21.98
C ARG A 10 -26.20 -13.45 -20.87
N ILE A 11 -27.19 -12.59 -20.66
CA ILE A 11 -27.25 -11.68 -19.51
C ILE A 11 -27.46 -12.46 -18.19
N ARG A 12 -28.23 -13.56 -18.20
CA ARG A 12 -28.37 -14.44 -17.01
C ARG A 12 -27.10 -15.24 -16.70
N ARG A 13 -26.34 -15.72 -17.68
CA ARG A 13 -25.04 -16.41 -17.43
C ARG A 13 -23.91 -15.45 -17.07
N ARG A 14 -23.87 -14.21 -17.61
CA ARG A 14 -22.97 -13.16 -17.11
C ARG A 14 -23.37 -12.71 -15.69
N LYS A 15 -24.68 -12.69 -15.37
CA LYS A 15 -25.14 -12.49 -13.98
C LYS A 15 -24.79 -13.65 -13.05
N LEU A 16 -24.78 -14.90 -13.49
CA LEU A 16 -24.41 -16.04 -12.63
C LEU A 16 -22.93 -16.08 -12.24
N PHE A 17 -22.04 -15.46 -13.03
CA PHE A 17 -20.63 -15.24 -12.64
C PHE A 17 -20.37 -13.89 -11.95
N THR A 18 -21.39 -13.02 -11.86
CA THR A 18 -21.33 -11.74 -11.11
C THR A 18 -22.32 -11.69 -9.93
N SER A 19 -23.03 -12.79 -9.64
CA SER A 19 -24.08 -12.84 -8.59
C SER A 19 -23.62 -13.47 -7.29
N SER A 20 -22.34 -13.36 -6.97
CA SER A 20 -21.86 -13.41 -5.59
C SER A 20 -20.99 -12.19 -5.31
N GLU A 21 -21.40 -11.00 -5.77
CA GLU A 21 -21.08 -9.79 -5.00
C GLU A 21 -21.69 -10.02 -3.63
N SER A 22 -20.88 -10.47 -2.68
CA SER A 22 -21.29 -10.56 -1.30
C SER A 22 -21.59 -9.14 -0.84
N ARG A 23 -22.87 -8.78 -0.89
CA ARG A 23 -23.37 -7.47 -0.46
C ARG A 23 -22.85 -7.24 0.95
N GLY A 24 -22.20 -6.10 1.17
CA GLY A 24 -21.71 -5.75 2.49
C GLY A 24 -22.83 -5.82 3.53
N VAL A 25 -22.49 -6.20 4.75
CA VAL A 25 -23.42 -6.29 5.87
C VAL A 25 -23.34 -4.98 6.65
N ASN A 26 -24.45 -4.24 6.75
CA ASN A 26 -24.50 -3.00 7.52
C ASN A 26 -24.10 -3.24 8.98
N GLU A 27 -23.11 -2.49 9.46
CA GLU A 27 -22.60 -2.56 10.84
C GLU A 27 -22.99 -1.34 11.69
N SER A 28 -23.83 -0.43 11.18
CA SER A 28 -24.25 0.79 11.91
C SER A 28 -24.91 0.52 13.27
N TYR A 29 -25.39 -0.70 13.52
CA TYR A 29 -26.00 -1.11 14.78
C TYR A 29 -24.97 -1.38 15.89
N ARG A 30 -23.69 -1.54 15.54
CA ARG A 30 -22.65 -1.86 16.53
C ARG A 30 -22.38 -0.64 17.42
N PRO A 31 -22.24 -0.81 18.75
CA PRO A 31 -22.08 0.30 19.69
C PRO A 31 -20.97 1.29 19.33
N GLU A 32 -19.82 0.79 18.88
CA GLU A 32 -18.66 1.59 18.49
C GLU A 32 -18.99 2.60 17.36
N PHE A 33 -19.83 2.21 16.38
CA PHE A 33 -20.24 3.12 15.31
C PHE A 33 -21.36 4.07 15.71
N ILE A 34 -22.22 3.66 16.65
CA ILE A 34 -23.25 4.53 17.22
C ILE A 34 -22.56 5.67 17.96
N GLU A 35 -21.60 5.36 18.82
CA GLU A 35 -20.84 6.35 19.57
C GLU A 35 -19.98 7.22 18.65
N LEU A 36 -19.33 6.65 17.63
CA LEU A 36 -18.61 7.42 16.61
C LEU A 36 -19.54 8.44 15.92
N LYS A 37 -20.73 8.03 15.49
CA LYS A 37 -21.69 8.93 14.82
C LYS A 37 -22.18 10.05 15.74
N LYS A 38 -22.44 9.77 17.02
CA LYS A 38 -22.78 10.82 18.00
C LYS A 38 -21.63 11.81 18.16
N TRP A 39 -20.42 11.29 18.35
CA TRP A 39 -19.20 12.09 18.51
C TRP A 39 -18.89 12.99 17.30
N LEU A 40 -19.16 12.49 16.10
CA LEU A 40 -19.06 13.25 14.85
C LEU A 40 -20.14 14.34 14.75
N LYS A 41 -21.37 14.03 15.14
CA LYS A 41 -22.49 14.99 15.16
C LYS A 41 -22.19 16.18 16.06
N ASP A 42 -21.62 15.94 17.23
CA ASP A 42 -21.17 16.99 18.15
C ASP A 42 -20.06 17.87 17.55
N ARG A 43 -19.32 17.34 16.56
CA ARG A 43 -18.30 18.04 15.78
C ARG A 43 -18.81 18.60 14.46
N LYS A 44 -20.14 18.76 14.35
CA LYS A 44 -20.85 19.34 13.19
C LYS A 44 -20.74 18.49 11.92
N PHE A 45 -20.52 17.19 12.06
CA PHE A 45 -20.56 16.24 10.94
C PHE A 45 -21.72 15.26 11.09
N GLU A 46 -22.64 15.26 10.13
CA GLU A 46 -23.72 14.28 10.04
C GLU A 46 -23.76 13.70 8.63
N ASP A 47 -23.32 12.46 8.48
CA ASP A 47 -23.35 11.78 7.19
C ASP A 47 -24.71 11.10 6.95
N THR A 48 -25.41 11.56 5.92
CA THR A 48 -26.70 10.98 5.52
C THR A 48 -26.57 9.87 4.49
N ASN A 49 -25.44 9.76 3.79
CA ASN A 49 -25.28 8.96 2.58
C ASN A 49 -24.48 7.67 2.77
N LEU A 50 -23.63 7.58 3.80
CA LEU A 50 -22.73 6.46 4.04
C LEU A 50 -23.07 5.76 5.36
N ILE A 51 -22.82 4.45 5.39
CA ILE A 51 -22.92 3.63 6.59
C ILE A 51 -21.71 2.71 6.72
N PRO A 52 -21.21 2.47 7.93
CA PRO A 52 -20.28 1.38 8.17
C PRO A 52 -20.90 0.05 7.77
N ALA A 53 -20.12 -0.78 7.09
CA ALA A 53 -20.49 -2.12 6.69
C ALA A 53 -19.26 -3.04 6.68
N HIS A 54 -19.49 -4.35 6.68
CA HIS A 54 -18.46 -5.36 6.53
C HIS A 54 -18.60 -6.07 5.18
N PHE A 55 -17.50 -6.14 4.43
CA PHE A 55 -17.40 -6.72 3.10
C PHE A 55 -16.42 -7.90 3.13
N PRO A 56 -16.76 -9.05 2.53
CA PRO A 56 -15.88 -10.21 2.52
C PRO A 56 -14.49 -10.04 1.89
N GLY A 57 -14.32 -9.09 0.95
CA GLY A 57 -13.03 -8.87 0.28
C GLY A 57 -12.13 -7.84 0.97
N THR A 58 -12.71 -6.76 1.48
CA THR A 58 -12.00 -5.58 2.00
C THR A 58 -12.16 -5.42 3.51
N GLY A 59 -13.00 -6.25 4.15
CA GLY A 59 -13.31 -6.17 5.56
C GLY A 59 -14.26 -5.01 5.87
N ARG A 60 -14.01 -4.31 6.97
CA ARG A 60 -14.82 -3.15 7.36
C ARG A 60 -14.61 -2.01 6.35
N GLY A 61 -15.71 -1.41 5.89
CA GLY A 61 -15.71 -0.33 4.90
C GLY A 61 -16.91 0.62 5.07
N LEU A 62 -17.09 1.52 4.10
CA LEU A 62 -18.31 2.33 3.98
C LEU A 62 -19.18 1.86 2.80
N MET A 63 -20.47 1.78 3.05
CA MET A 63 -21.50 1.46 2.06
C MET A 63 -22.36 2.69 1.78
N SER A 64 -22.73 2.89 0.52
CA SER A 64 -23.65 3.96 0.14
C SER A 64 -25.12 3.59 0.43
N LYS A 65 -25.88 4.49 1.06
CA LYS A 65 -27.34 4.38 1.27
C LYS A 65 -28.15 4.76 0.02
N THR A 66 -27.55 5.53 -0.88
CA THR A 66 -28.17 6.04 -2.11
C THR A 66 -27.25 5.79 -3.30
N SER A 67 -27.74 5.95 -4.53
CA SER A 67 -26.83 5.92 -5.68
C SER A 67 -26.08 7.26 -5.76
N LEU A 68 -24.76 7.20 -5.90
CA LEU A 68 -23.91 8.37 -6.12
C LEU A 68 -23.67 8.56 -7.61
N ARG A 69 -23.80 9.79 -8.10
CA ARG A 69 -23.50 10.17 -9.49
C ARG A 69 -22.08 10.69 -9.60
N GLU A 70 -21.53 10.69 -10.81
CA GLU A 70 -20.28 11.40 -11.10
C GLU A 70 -20.32 12.86 -10.62
N GLY A 71 -19.22 13.31 -10.03
CA GLY A 71 -19.07 14.64 -9.43
C GLY A 71 -19.73 14.80 -8.05
N GLN A 72 -20.53 13.83 -7.61
CA GLN A 72 -21.22 13.90 -6.32
C GLN A 72 -20.23 13.78 -5.16
N MET A 73 -20.52 14.53 -4.09
CA MET A 73 -19.79 14.46 -2.84
C MET A 73 -20.06 13.11 -2.16
N ILE A 74 -18.98 12.37 -1.91
CA ILE A 74 -18.99 11.16 -1.08
C ILE A 74 -19.07 11.59 0.37
N ILE A 75 -18.13 12.43 0.80
CA ILE A 75 -17.99 12.90 2.18
C ILE A 75 -17.39 14.30 2.19
N SER A 76 -17.81 15.11 3.15
CA SER A 76 -17.23 16.42 3.48
C SER A 76 -17.05 16.48 4.99
N LEU A 77 -15.85 16.13 5.45
CA LEU A 77 -15.53 15.99 6.87
C LEU A 77 -14.93 17.30 7.40
N PRO A 78 -15.60 18.02 8.32
CA PRO A 78 -15.09 19.25 8.90
C PRO A 78 -13.73 19.08 9.56
N GLU A 79 -12.90 20.11 9.51
CA GLU A 79 -11.59 20.12 10.17
C GLU A 79 -11.68 19.81 11.67
N SER A 80 -12.77 20.18 12.35
CA SER A 80 -13.02 19.85 13.75
C SER A 80 -13.11 18.36 14.06
N CYS A 81 -13.34 17.51 13.05
CA CYS A 81 -13.31 16.06 13.17
C CYS A 81 -11.89 15.48 12.97
N LEU A 82 -10.97 16.24 12.37
CA LEU A 82 -9.65 15.76 11.99
C LEU A 82 -8.69 15.73 13.19
N LEU A 83 -7.88 14.69 13.28
CA LEU A 83 -6.75 14.62 14.20
C LEU A 83 -5.51 15.06 13.45
N THR A 84 -5.07 16.27 13.76
CA THR A 84 -3.95 16.97 13.14
C THR A 84 -2.89 17.29 14.19
N THR A 85 -1.69 17.72 13.78
CA THR A 85 -0.71 18.24 14.75
C THR A 85 -1.22 19.49 15.49
N ASP A 86 -2.18 20.25 14.95
CA ASP A 86 -2.80 21.37 15.67
C ASP A 86 -3.72 20.87 16.77
N THR A 87 -4.43 19.78 16.51
CA THR A 87 -5.19 19.06 17.52
C THR A 87 -4.28 18.63 18.67
N VAL A 88 -3.09 18.09 18.35
CA VAL A 88 -2.10 17.67 19.36
C VAL A 88 -1.56 18.88 20.14
N LEU A 89 -1.18 19.96 19.46
CA LEU A 89 -0.62 21.17 20.09
C LEU A 89 -1.63 21.92 20.96
N ARG A 90 -2.93 21.80 20.69
CA ARG A 90 -4.00 22.36 21.54
C ARG A 90 -4.35 21.46 22.74
N SER A 91 -3.81 20.25 22.78
CA SER A 91 -4.02 19.32 23.89
C SER A 91 -3.03 19.55 25.03
N TYR A 92 -3.16 18.77 26.11
CA TYR A 92 -2.26 18.79 27.24
C TYR A 92 -0.80 18.41 26.88
N LEU A 93 -0.57 17.76 25.73
CA LEU A 93 0.77 17.46 25.21
C LEU A 93 1.47 18.68 24.58
N GLY A 94 0.71 19.69 24.15
CA GLY A 94 1.23 20.77 23.31
C GLY A 94 2.37 21.56 23.96
N ALA A 95 2.29 21.81 25.26
CA ALA A 95 3.33 22.54 25.99
C ALA A 95 4.66 21.78 26.07
N TYR A 96 4.61 20.44 26.13
CA TYR A 96 5.80 19.59 26.16
C TYR A 96 6.44 19.53 24.77
N ILE A 97 5.63 19.28 23.74
CA ILE A 97 6.07 19.27 22.33
C ILE A 97 6.71 20.61 21.95
N ALA A 98 6.08 21.73 22.29
CA ALA A 98 6.56 23.05 21.92
C ALA A 98 7.91 23.44 22.56
N LYS A 99 8.25 22.85 23.71
CA LYS A 99 9.48 23.14 24.46
C LYS A 99 10.59 22.10 24.20
N TRP A 100 10.25 20.92 23.68
CA TRP A 100 11.20 19.84 23.48
C TRP A 100 12.25 20.18 22.42
N GLN A 101 13.50 19.78 22.66
CA GLN A 101 14.62 19.96 21.74
C GLN A 101 15.48 18.68 21.67
N PRO A 102 15.87 18.22 20.47
CA PRO A 102 15.47 18.75 19.15
C PRO A 102 13.95 18.61 18.90
N PRO A 103 13.34 19.42 18.02
CA PRO A 103 11.89 19.39 17.81
C PRO A 103 11.43 18.01 17.33
N PRO A 104 10.36 17.43 17.90
CA PRO A 104 9.85 16.13 17.50
C PRO A 104 9.28 16.17 16.08
N SER A 105 9.22 15.02 15.41
CA SER A 105 8.58 14.94 14.10
C SER A 105 7.06 15.10 14.19
N PRO A 106 6.38 15.60 13.15
CA PRO A 106 4.91 15.62 13.08
C PRO A 106 4.29 14.24 13.32
N VAL A 107 4.90 13.18 12.77
CA VAL A 107 4.45 11.79 12.96
C VAL A 107 4.62 11.34 14.41
N LEU A 108 5.74 11.67 15.06
CA LEU A 108 5.94 11.40 16.48
C LEU A 108 4.85 12.04 17.33
N ALA A 109 4.53 13.32 17.08
CA ALA A 109 3.48 14.01 17.81
C ALA A 109 2.10 13.35 17.67
N LEU A 110 1.73 12.91 16.46
CA LEU A 110 0.49 12.16 16.22
C LEU A 110 0.50 10.81 16.95
N CYS A 111 1.61 10.07 16.87
CA CYS A 111 1.77 8.78 17.55
C CYS A 111 1.68 8.92 19.08
N THR A 112 2.35 9.92 19.65
CA THR A 112 2.29 10.22 21.09
C THR A 112 0.86 10.52 21.51
N PHE A 113 0.15 11.33 20.74
CA PHE A 113 -1.25 11.66 21.04
C PHE A 113 -2.14 10.43 20.98
N LEU A 114 -2.03 9.59 19.95
CA LEU A 114 -2.80 8.35 19.83
C LEU A 114 -2.58 7.40 21.01
N VAL A 115 -1.32 7.18 21.41
CA VAL A 115 -0.98 6.32 22.57
C VAL A 115 -1.54 6.92 23.86
N SER A 116 -1.37 8.22 24.06
CA SER A 116 -1.83 8.92 25.27
C SER A 116 -3.36 8.86 25.42
N GLU A 117 -4.08 9.14 24.34
CA GLU A 117 -5.55 9.09 24.33
C GLU A 117 -6.07 7.66 24.47
N LYS A 118 -5.42 6.68 23.84
CA LYS A 118 -5.76 5.26 24.03
C LYS A 118 -5.57 4.82 25.48
N HIS A 119 -4.49 5.25 26.13
CA HIS A 119 -4.24 4.99 27.54
C HIS A 119 -5.26 5.69 28.46
N ALA A 120 -5.71 6.90 28.10
CA ALA A 120 -6.72 7.63 28.88
C ALA A 120 -8.09 6.91 28.94
N GLY A 121 -8.38 6.01 28.01
CA GLY A 121 -9.56 5.13 28.02
C GLY A 121 -10.87 5.93 28.00
N ASP A 122 -11.75 5.69 28.97
CA ASP A 122 -13.05 6.37 29.10
C ASP A 122 -12.95 7.89 29.28
N ARG A 123 -11.78 8.38 29.71
CA ARG A 123 -11.53 9.82 29.87
C ARG A 123 -11.15 10.49 28.55
N SER A 124 -10.81 9.72 27.52
CA SER A 124 -10.40 10.27 26.23
C SER A 124 -11.61 10.83 25.47
N PRO A 125 -11.60 12.12 25.09
CA PRO A 125 -12.59 12.64 24.16
C PRO A 125 -12.47 12.01 22.77
N TRP A 126 -11.38 11.31 22.45
CA TRP A 126 -11.17 10.62 21.16
C TRP A 126 -11.55 9.14 21.20
N LYS A 127 -11.99 8.61 22.35
CA LYS A 127 -12.39 7.20 22.50
C LYS A 127 -13.30 6.70 21.36
N PRO A 128 -14.36 7.42 20.91
CA PRO A 128 -15.24 6.90 19.86
C PRO A 128 -14.52 6.65 18.52
N TYR A 129 -13.48 7.42 18.20
CA TYR A 129 -12.63 7.17 17.05
C TYR A 129 -11.65 6.01 17.31
N LEU A 130 -11.03 6.00 18.49
CA LEU A 130 -10.04 4.98 18.84
C LEU A 130 -10.64 3.55 18.88
N GLU A 131 -11.89 3.41 19.30
CA GLU A 131 -12.59 2.11 19.36
C GLU A 131 -12.88 1.52 17.98
N VAL A 132 -13.01 2.34 16.93
CA VAL A 132 -13.22 1.86 15.57
C VAL A 132 -11.91 1.57 14.83
N LEU A 133 -10.75 1.98 15.36
CA LEU A 133 -9.46 1.70 14.74
C LEU A 133 -9.12 0.21 14.77
N PRO A 134 -8.31 -0.29 13.80
CA PRO A 134 -7.78 -1.64 13.87
C PRO A 134 -7.00 -1.90 15.16
N LYS A 135 -7.19 -3.08 15.76
CA LYS A 135 -6.43 -3.51 16.94
C LYS A 135 -5.03 -4.01 16.59
N ALA A 136 -4.87 -4.53 15.38
CA ALA A 136 -3.63 -5.03 14.82
C ALA A 136 -3.55 -4.65 13.34
N TYR A 137 -2.33 -4.66 12.79
CA TYR A 137 -2.03 -4.35 11.41
C TYR A 137 -1.22 -5.48 10.78
N SER A 138 -1.29 -5.58 9.47
CA SER A 138 -0.64 -6.61 8.65
C SER A 138 0.53 -6.07 7.82
N CYS A 139 0.98 -4.86 8.12
CA CYS A 139 2.21 -4.31 7.53
C CYS A 139 3.41 -5.22 7.85
N PRO A 140 4.42 -5.35 6.96
CA PRO A 140 5.59 -6.19 7.18
C PRO A 140 6.32 -5.96 8.51
N VAL A 141 6.33 -4.73 9.03
CA VAL A 141 6.88 -4.43 10.36
C VAL A 141 6.19 -5.21 11.50
N CYS A 142 4.91 -5.58 11.34
CA CYS A 142 4.10 -6.34 12.29
C CYS A 142 4.17 -7.86 12.11
N LEU A 143 4.81 -8.36 11.04
CA LEU A 143 4.86 -9.80 10.75
C LEU A 143 5.95 -10.52 11.53
N GLU A 144 5.79 -11.83 11.76
CA GLU A 144 6.84 -12.63 12.39
C GLU A 144 8.08 -12.76 11.48
N PRO A 145 9.31 -12.84 12.03
CA PRO A 145 10.53 -12.92 11.24
C PRO A 145 10.54 -14.07 10.21
N GLU A 146 9.96 -15.22 10.56
CA GLU A 146 9.83 -16.38 9.67
C GLU A 146 8.87 -16.13 8.51
N VAL A 147 7.79 -15.37 8.72
CA VAL A 147 6.89 -14.93 7.65
C VAL A 147 7.57 -13.90 6.75
N VAL A 148 8.26 -12.91 7.33
CA VAL A 148 9.04 -11.92 6.56
C VAL A 148 10.09 -12.61 5.68
N ASN A 149 10.63 -13.75 6.13
CA ASN A 149 11.60 -14.51 5.36
C ASN A 149 11.04 -15.15 4.09
N LEU A 150 9.71 -15.27 3.97
CA LEU A 150 9.00 -15.78 2.80
C LEU A 150 8.66 -14.70 1.76
N LEU A 151 8.82 -13.41 2.08
CA LEU A 151 8.55 -12.33 1.13
C LEU A 151 9.56 -12.34 -0.03
N PRO A 152 9.18 -11.83 -1.22
CA PRO A 152 10.11 -11.59 -2.33
C PRO A 152 11.33 -10.78 -1.86
N ARG A 153 12.52 -11.06 -2.40
CA ARG A 153 13.79 -10.48 -1.90
C ARG A 153 13.77 -8.95 -1.77
N PRO A 154 13.31 -8.17 -2.77
CA PRO A 154 13.28 -6.71 -2.66
C PRO A 154 12.37 -6.23 -1.53
N LEU A 155 11.17 -6.83 -1.43
CA LEU A 155 10.21 -6.49 -0.39
C LEU A 155 10.69 -6.91 1.00
N LYS A 156 11.36 -8.06 1.11
CA LYS A 156 11.98 -8.53 2.36
C LYS A 156 13.05 -7.56 2.86
N ALA A 157 13.86 -7.00 1.98
CA ALA A 157 14.84 -5.98 2.35
C ALA A 157 14.14 -4.71 2.86
N LYS A 158 13.11 -4.24 2.16
CA LYS A 158 12.31 -3.07 2.56
C LYS A 158 11.56 -3.29 3.88
N ALA A 159 11.03 -4.48 4.13
CA ALA A 159 10.40 -4.84 5.39
C ALA A 159 11.37 -4.77 6.57
N ARG A 160 12.63 -5.21 6.37
CA ARG A 160 13.69 -5.12 7.38
C ARG A 160 14.10 -3.67 7.64
N GLU A 161 14.27 -2.89 6.58
CA GLU A 161 14.55 -1.44 6.65
C GLU A 161 13.46 -0.70 7.44
N GLN A 162 12.18 -0.95 7.12
CA GLN A 162 11.04 -0.38 7.83
C GLN A 162 11.05 -0.77 9.31
N ARG A 163 11.36 -2.02 9.65
CA ARG A 163 11.46 -2.48 11.04
C ARG A 163 12.58 -1.76 11.80
N THR A 164 13.76 -1.64 11.20
CA THR A 164 14.88 -0.89 11.79
C THR A 164 14.48 0.57 12.01
N HIS A 165 13.87 1.20 11.01
CA HIS A 165 13.42 2.59 11.11
C HIS A 165 12.41 2.78 12.25
N VAL A 166 11.41 1.90 12.40
CA VAL A 166 10.44 2.00 13.50
C VAL A 166 11.10 1.76 14.87
N GLN A 167 12.06 0.82 14.96
CA GLN A 167 12.83 0.59 16.18
C GLN A 167 13.66 1.81 16.58
N GLU A 168 14.30 2.48 15.62
CA GLU A 168 15.05 3.72 15.83
C GLU A 168 14.13 4.88 16.19
N PHE A 169 12.99 5.02 15.50
CA PHE A 169 11.95 6.00 15.81
C PHE A 169 11.48 5.90 17.26
N VAL A 170 11.22 4.68 17.75
CA VAL A 170 10.83 4.46 19.15
C VAL A 170 12.00 4.73 20.10
N SER A 171 13.19 4.21 19.80
CA SER A 171 14.33 4.26 20.72
C SER A 171 14.88 5.69 20.89
N SER A 172 14.94 6.45 19.80
CA SER A 172 15.35 7.86 19.81
C SER A 172 14.34 8.80 20.49
N SER A 173 13.09 8.36 20.64
CA SER A 173 12.03 9.14 21.28
C SER A 173 11.89 8.90 22.78
N ARG A 174 12.72 8.02 23.38
CA ARG A 174 12.62 7.64 24.80
C ARG A 174 12.72 8.83 25.75
N ASP A 175 13.72 9.69 25.58
CA ASP A 175 13.92 10.86 26.45
C ASP A 175 12.74 11.84 26.35
N PHE A 176 12.17 11.98 25.14
CA PHE A 176 10.95 12.76 24.94
C PHE A 176 9.78 12.18 25.74
N PHE A 177 9.56 10.87 25.70
CA PHE A 177 8.50 10.23 26.49
C PHE A 177 8.75 10.34 28.00
N SER A 178 10.00 10.20 28.46
CA SER A 178 10.39 10.44 29.85
C SER A 178 10.02 11.85 30.33
N SER A 179 10.13 12.85 29.45
CA SER A 179 9.72 14.22 29.76
C SER A 179 8.22 14.37 30.03
N LEU A 180 7.39 13.46 29.51
CA LEU A 180 5.93 13.47 29.67
C LEU A 180 5.46 12.84 30.99
N GLN A 181 6.36 12.25 31.79
CA GLN A 181 6.00 11.56 33.03
C GLN A 181 5.06 12.35 33.97
N PRO A 182 5.19 13.69 34.14
CA PRO A 182 4.27 14.44 35.00
C PRO A 182 2.80 14.42 34.56
N LEU A 183 2.52 14.02 33.31
CA LEU A 183 1.17 13.90 32.76
C LEU A 183 0.50 12.55 33.07
N PHE A 184 1.27 11.56 33.54
CA PHE A 184 0.82 10.19 33.69
C PHE A 184 1.07 9.66 35.09
N SER A 185 0.08 8.94 35.64
CA SER A 185 0.21 8.27 36.94
C SER A 185 1.01 6.98 36.89
N GLU A 186 1.01 6.31 35.73
CA GLU A 186 1.81 5.12 35.46
C GLU A 186 3.15 5.50 34.82
N ALA A 187 4.12 4.58 34.86
CA ALA A 187 5.41 4.78 34.22
C ALA A 187 5.25 4.99 32.71
N VAL A 188 5.83 6.05 32.16
CA VAL A 188 5.70 6.34 30.72
C VAL A 188 6.26 5.24 29.84
N GLU A 189 7.22 4.44 30.33
CA GLU A 189 7.76 3.29 29.62
C GLU A 189 6.73 2.15 29.44
N SER A 190 5.76 2.00 30.36
CA SER A 190 4.67 1.03 30.19
C SER A 190 3.61 1.53 29.21
N ILE A 191 3.36 2.84 29.21
CA ILE A 191 2.38 3.51 28.34
C ILE A 191 2.89 3.57 26.90
N PHE A 192 4.06 4.17 26.70
CA PHE A 192 4.75 4.31 25.42
C PHE A 192 5.66 3.12 25.13
N SER A 193 5.12 1.92 25.33
CA SER A 193 5.79 0.67 24.98
C SER A 193 6.00 0.55 23.46
N TYR A 194 6.95 -0.30 23.06
CA TYR A 194 7.21 -0.56 21.64
C TYR A 194 5.95 -1.01 20.89
N SER A 195 5.11 -1.87 21.49
CA SER A 195 3.88 -2.35 20.87
C SER A 195 2.83 -1.25 20.72
N ALA A 196 2.70 -0.35 21.71
CA ALA A 196 1.79 0.79 21.64
C ALA A 196 2.21 1.78 20.55
N LEU A 197 3.50 2.08 20.46
CA LEU A 197 4.04 2.99 19.45
C LEU A 197 4.03 2.37 18.05
N LEU A 198 4.30 1.07 17.92
CA LEU A 198 4.15 0.36 16.64
C LEU A 198 2.69 0.42 16.16
N TRP A 199 1.72 0.20 17.05
CA TRP A 199 0.31 0.34 16.72
C TRP A 199 -0.03 1.78 16.28
N ALA A 200 0.48 2.80 16.97
CA ALA A 200 0.22 4.19 16.62
C ALA A 200 0.88 4.58 15.30
N TRP A 201 2.12 4.15 15.06
CA TRP A 201 2.83 4.36 13.80
C TRP A 201 2.09 3.72 12.63
N CYS A 202 1.68 2.44 12.76
CA CYS A 202 0.87 1.78 11.73
C CYS A 202 -0.49 2.47 11.53
N THR A 203 -1.10 3.00 12.59
CA THR A 203 -2.34 3.79 12.47
C THR A 203 -2.15 5.03 11.64
N VAL A 204 -1.09 5.81 11.89
CA VAL A 204 -0.77 7.00 11.09
C VAL A 204 -0.42 6.61 9.66
N ASN A 205 0.46 5.63 9.47
CA ASN A 205 0.95 5.22 8.15
C ASN A 205 -0.16 4.71 7.23
N THR A 206 -1.06 3.89 7.76
CA THR A 206 -2.06 3.17 6.95
C THR A 206 -3.36 3.97 6.75
N ARG A 207 -3.60 5.04 7.52
CA ARG A 207 -4.91 5.73 7.58
C ARG A 207 -4.84 7.25 7.42
N ALA A 208 -3.65 7.85 7.49
CA ALA A 208 -3.55 9.30 7.31
C ALA A 208 -3.87 9.68 5.86
N VAL A 209 -4.68 10.72 5.70
CA VAL A 209 -4.87 11.39 4.43
C VAL A 209 -3.86 12.53 4.28
N TYR A 210 -3.51 12.82 3.04
CA TYR A 210 -2.62 13.93 2.72
C TYR A 210 -3.37 15.26 2.85
N MET A 211 -2.87 16.13 3.73
CA MET A 211 -3.32 17.52 3.82
C MET A 211 -2.09 18.40 4.02
N LYS A 212 -1.79 19.25 3.04
CA LYS A 212 -0.65 20.17 3.14
C LYS A 212 -0.91 21.19 4.25
N ARG A 213 0.02 21.29 5.21
CA ARG A 213 -0.09 22.23 6.32
C ARG A 213 1.14 23.11 6.43
N VAL A 214 0.97 24.24 7.09
CA VAL A 214 2.05 25.23 7.28
C VAL A 214 3.05 24.65 8.29
N PRO A 215 4.34 24.58 7.95
CA PRO A 215 5.37 24.11 8.89
C PRO A 215 5.35 24.93 10.18
N ARG A 216 5.47 24.25 11.33
CA ARG A 216 5.56 24.90 12.63
C ARG A 216 6.96 24.73 13.22
N ARG A 217 7.46 25.78 13.87
CA ARG A 217 8.80 25.82 14.48
C ARG A 217 9.01 24.79 15.60
N CYS A 218 7.92 24.33 16.21
CA CYS A 218 7.95 23.31 17.27
C CYS A 218 8.04 21.88 16.74
N PHE A 219 8.09 21.67 15.43
CA PHE A 219 8.31 20.37 14.82
C PHE A 219 9.62 20.35 14.03
N SER A 220 10.10 19.14 13.74
CA SER A 220 11.24 18.91 12.87
C SER A 220 10.98 19.48 11.45
N ALA A 221 12.01 19.47 10.61
CA ALA A 221 11.89 19.91 9.21
C ALA A 221 11.07 18.95 8.33
N GLU A 222 10.60 17.82 8.87
CA GLU A 222 9.79 16.86 8.14
C GLU A 222 8.43 17.45 7.75
N PRO A 223 7.87 17.07 6.58
CA PRO A 223 6.58 17.60 6.14
C PRO A 223 5.41 17.24 7.06
N ASP A 224 4.73 18.23 7.62
CA ASP A 224 3.44 18.06 8.31
C ASP A 224 2.31 17.90 7.29
N THR A 225 2.12 16.65 6.85
CA THR A 225 1.15 16.31 5.79
C THR A 225 0.18 15.20 6.15
N CYS A 226 0.44 14.46 7.25
CA CYS A 226 -0.41 13.37 7.71
C CYS A 226 -1.54 13.91 8.59
N VAL A 227 -2.78 13.59 8.23
CA VAL A 227 -3.96 13.90 9.03
C VAL A 227 -4.83 12.66 9.15
N LEU A 228 -5.24 12.29 10.36
CA LEU A 228 -6.23 11.23 10.53
C LEU A 228 -7.63 11.82 10.41
N ALA A 229 -8.46 11.17 9.61
CA ALA A 229 -9.80 11.61 9.27
C ALA A 229 -10.82 10.56 9.73
N PRO A 230 -11.28 10.61 11.00
CA PRO A 230 -12.25 9.65 11.53
C PRO A 230 -13.45 9.49 10.60
N PHE A 231 -13.91 8.25 10.45
CA PHE A 231 -15.01 7.82 9.56
C PHE A 231 -14.65 7.84 8.08
N LEU A 232 -13.99 8.89 7.58
CA LEU A 232 -13.49 8.93 6.21
C LEU A 232 -12.47 7.81 5.95
N ASP A 233 -11.59 7.56 6.92
CA ASP A 233 -10.56 6.52 6.89
C ASP A 233 -11.12 5.08 6.87
N LEU A 234 -12.44 4.89 6.94
CA LEU A 234 -13.11 3.61 6.71
C LEU A 234 -13.30 3.31 5.21
N LEU A 235 -13.05 4.26 4.31
CA LEU A 235 -13.11 4.01 2.86
C LEU A 235 -11.94 3.13 2.42
N ASN A 236 -12.24 2.01 1.77
CA ASN A 236 -11.22 1.05 1.30
C ASN A 236 -10.64 1.42 -0.07
N HIS A 237 -9.52 0.79 -0.41
CA HIS A 237 -8.83 0.99 -1.68
C HIS A 237 -9.46 0.24 -2.86
N SER A 238 -9.50 0.87 -4.03
CA SER A 238 -9.50 0.18 -5.32
C SER A 238 -8.62 0.94 -6.33
N PRO A 239 -7.86 0.23 -7.19
CA PRO A 239 -7.08 0.86 -8.26
C PRO A 239 -7.97 1.51 -9.32
N ASP A 240 -9.22 1.05 -9.48
CA ASP A 240 -10.18 1.56 -10.45
C ASP A 240 -10.98 2.76 -9.91
N ALA A 241 -10.88 3.04 -8.61
CA ALA A 241 -11.60 4.14 -8.00
C ALA A 241 -11.03 5.48 -8.47
N GLN A 242 -11.91 6.33 -8.99
CA GLN A 242 -11.54 7.68 -9.43
C GLN A 242 -12.22 8.69 -8.52
N VAL A 243 -11.43 9.39 -7.72
CA VAL A 243 -11.93 10.39 -6.77
C VAL A 243 -11.08 11.65 -6.80
N LYS A 244 -11.70 12.77 -6.44
CA LYS A 244 -11.01 14.02 -6.13
C LYS A 244 -11.10 14.22 -4.63
N ALA A 245 -9.97 14.12 -3.95
CA ALA A 245 -9.85 14.33 -2.51
C ALA A 245 -8.99 15.56 -2.25
N ALA A 246 -9.48 16.50 -1.45
CA ALA A 246 -8.73 17.69 -1.06
C ALA A 246 -9.32 18.32 0.20
N PHE A 247 -8.48 19.04 0.93
CA PHE A 247 -8.96 19.98 1.93
C PHE A 247 -9.44 21.26 1.24
N ASN A 248 -10.70 21.62 1.48
CA ASN A 248 -11.31 22.84 0.96
C ASN A 248 -11.17 23.95 2.01
N GLU A 249 -10.38 24.97 1.70
CA GLU A 249 -10.10 26.09 2.61
C GLU A 249 -11.33 26.97 2.87
N GLU A 250 -12.27 27.06 1.93
CA GLU A 250 -13.48 27.87 2.07
C GLU A 250 -14.48 27.20 3.02
N THR A 251 -14.73 25.90 2.85
CA THR A 251 -15.66 25.14 3.69
C THR A 251 -15.00 24.60 4.97
N ARG A 252 -13.66 24.68 5.07
CA ARG A 252 -12.84 24.07 6.13
C ARG A 252 -13.15 22.59 6.33
N CYS A 253 -13.34 21.87 5.23
CA CYS A 253 -13.67 20.44 5.21
C CYS A 253 -12.68 19.67 4.34
N TYR A 254 -12.37 18.43 4.75
CA TYR A 254 -11.75 17.45 3.86
C TYR A 254 -12.85 16.80 3.01
N GLU A 255 -12.84 17.08 1.72
CA GLU A 255 -13.88 16.65 0.78
C GLU A 255 -13.38 15.55 -0.14
N ILE A 256 -14.22 14.53 -0.36
CA ILE A 256 -14.02 13.53 -1.40
C ILE A 256 -15.22 13.55 -2.34
N ARG A 257 -14.95 13.69 -3.64
CA ARG A 257 -15.95 13.60 -4.71
C ARG A 257 -15.64 12.41 -5.60
N THR A 258 -16.66 11.65 -5.95
CA THR A 258 -16.51 10.55 -6.90
C THR A 258 -16.45 11.10 -8.32
N ALA A 259 -15.59 10.53 -9.17
CA ALA A 259 -15.60 10.76 -10.62
C ALA A 259 -16.35 9.63 -11.36
N VAL A 260 -16.87 8.64 -10.65
CA VAL A 260 -17.66 7.53 -11.22
C VAL A 260 -18.95 7.32 -10.44
N SER A 261 -19.96 6.74 -11.07
CA SER A 261 -21.21 6.41 -10.36
C SER A 261 -21.02 5.21 -9.43
N CYS A 262 -21.56 5.28 -8.21
CA CYS A 262 -21.63 4.16 -7.27
C CYS A 262 -23.11 3.81 -7.02
N GLY A 263 -23.44 2.53 -7.08
CA GLY A 263 -24.80 2.06 -6.85
C GLY A 263 -25.21 2.14 -5.38
N LYS A 264 -26.52 2.26 -5.14
CA LYS A 264 -27.09 2.10 -3.80
C LYS A 264 -26.70 0.74 -3.20
N HIS A 265 -26.29 0.75 -1.93
CA HIS A 265 -25.82 -0.39 -1.14
C HIS A 265 -24.55 -1.08 -1.66
N GLN A 266 -23.76 -0.38 -2.47
CA GLN A 266 -22.41 -0.81 -2.83
C GLN A 266 -21.37 -0.22 -1.89
N GLU A 267 -20.22 -0.87 -1.82
CA GLU A 267 -19.04 -0.32 -1.17
C GLU A 267 -18.60 0.95 -1.89
N VAL A 268 -18.27 1.98 -1.10
CA VAL A 268 -17.65 3.20 -1.62
C VAL A 268 -16.15 3.05 -1.43
N LEU A 269 -15.43 3.06 -2.55
CA LEU A 269 -13.99 2.85 -2.60
C LEU A 269 -13.31 4.14 -3.04
N ILE A 270 -12.07 4.35 -2.58
CA ILE A 270 -11.19 5.42 -3.02
C ILE A 270 -9.87 4.84 -3.54
N CYS A 271 -9.11 5.63 -4.29
CA CYS A 271 -7.76 5.24 -4.68
C CYS A 271 -6.76 5.88 -3.71
N TYR A 272 -5.95 5.04 -3.06
CA TYR A 272 -4.88 5.50 -2.16
C TYR A 272 -3.65 6.00 -2.95
N GLY A 273 -3.61 5.67 -4.23
CA GLY A 273 -2.54 5.98 -5.17
C GLY A 273 -2.34 4.83 -6.15
N PRO A 274 -1.69 5.08 -7.31
CA PRO A 274 -1.33 4.04 -8.28
C PRO A 274 -0.15 3.22 -7.73
N HIS A 275 -0.41 2.36 -6.75
CA HIS A 275 0.58 1.61 -6.01
C HIS A 275 0.60 0.15 -6.43
N ASP A 276 1.81 -0.42 -6.58
CA ASP A 276 2.00 -1.86 -6.74
C ASP A 276 1.70 -2.61 -5.43
N ASN A 277 1.63 -3.94 -5.50
CA ASN A 277 1.33 -4.77 -4.32
C ASN A 277 2.47 -4.79 -3.28
N HIS A 278 3.71 -4.43 -3.65
CA HIS A 278 4.80 -4.31 -2.68
C HIS A 278 4.58 -3.09 -1.79
N ARG A 279 4.24 -1.94 -2.38
CA ARG A 279 3.93 -0.70 -1.68
C ARG A 279 2.62 -0.78 -0.92
N LEU A 280 1.57 -1.37 -1.50
CA LEU A 280 0.31 -1.58 -0.79
C LEU A 280 0.51 -2.44 0.46
N LEU A 281 1.30 -3.50 0.37
CA LEU A 281 1.60 -4.34 1.52
C LEU A 281 2.47 -3.58 2.55
N LEU A 282 3.53 -2.91 2.10
CA LEU A 282 4.47 -2.21 2.98
C LEU A 282 3.80 -1.06 3.75
N GLU A 283 2.96 -0.26 3.08
CA GLU A 283 2.41 0.97 3.63
C GLU A 283 1.00 0.81 4.22
N TYR A 284 0.19 -0.12 3.68
CA TYR A 284 -1.21 -0.29 4.05
C TYR A 284 -1.54 -1.70 4.60
N GLY A 285 -0.61 -2.65 4.51
CA GLY A 285 -0.77 -3.99 5.08
C GLY A 285 -1.67 -4.94 4.29
N PHE A 286 -1.93 -4.71 3.01
CA PHE A 286 -2.76 -5.61 2.21
C PHE A 286 -2.23 -5.82 0.79
N VAL A 287 -2.70 -6.88 0.13
CA VAL A 287 -2.41 -7.17 -1.27
C VAL A 287 -3.69 -6.97 -2.07
N SER A 288 -3.65 -6.18 -3.14
CA SER A 288 -4.79 -5.99 -4.02
C SER A 288 -4.79 -7.06 -5.11
N ILE A 289 -5.91 -7.79 -5.21
CA ILE A 289 -6.11 -8.83 -6.24
C ILE A 289 -6.34 -8.15 -7.60
N CYS A 290 -5.73 -8.70 -8.65
CA CYS A 290 -5.78 -8.17 -10.01
C CYS A 290 -5.39 -6.69 -10.10
N ASN A 291 -4.43 -6.26 -9.28
CA ASN A 291 -3.95 -4.88 -9.28
C ASN A 291 -3.24 -4.57 -10.62
N PRO A 292 -3.73 -3.59 -11.42
CA PRO A 292 -3.12 -3.24 -12.70
C PRO A 292 -1.71 -2.62 -12.54
N HIS A 293 -1.39 -2.11 -11.36
CA HIS A 293 -0.08 -1.53 -11.05
C HIS A 293 0.90 -2.56 -10.46
N ALA A 294 0.46 -3.79 -10.18
CA ALA A 294 1.34 -4.81 -9.61
C ALA A 294 2.38 -5.27 -10.63
N CYS A 295 3.59 -5.52 -10.13
CA CYS A 295 4.73 -5.96 -10.91
C CYS A 295 5.64 -6.86 -10.08
N VAL A 296 6.53 -7.58 -10.76
CA VAL A 296 7.58 -8.40 -10.14
C VAL A 296 8.93 -7.79 -10.45
N TYR A 297 9.68 -7.42 -9.42
CA TYR A 297 10.98 -6.76 -9.55
C TYR A 297 12.11 -7.75 -9.88
N VAL A 298 12.96 -7.35 -10.82
CA VAL A 298 14.20 -8.04 -11.20
C VAL A 298 15.37 -7.29 -10.59
N SER A 299 16.06 -7.93 -9.66
CA SER A 299 17.24 -7.33 -9.03
C SER A 299 18.50 -7.49 -9.87
N LYS A 300 19.49 -6.63 -9.63
CA LYS A 300 20.79 -6.65 -10.33
C LYS A 300 21.49 -8.02 -10.24
N ASP A 301 21.42 -8.70 -9.10
CA ASP A 301 22.01 -10.03 -8.92
C ASP A 301 21.36 -11.09 -9.82
N ILE A 302 20.05 -10.98 -10.07
CA ILE A 302 19.34 -11.87 -10.97
C ILE A 302 19.72 -11.58 -12.43
N LEU A 303 19.84 -10.31 -12.83
CA LEU A 303 20.34 -9.97 -14.17
C LEU A 303 21.71 -10.61 -14.42
N VAL A 304 22.68 -10.35 -13.54
CA VAL A 304 24.06 -10.85 -13.68
C VAL A 304 24.12 -12.37 -13.74
N LYS A 305 23.25 -13.07 -13.00
CA LYS A 305 23.19 -14.54 -12.98
C LYS A 305 22.83 -15.16 -14.33
N TYR A 306 22.04 -14.48 -15.15
CA TYR A 306 21.55 -15.02 -16.44
C TYR A 306 22.30 -14.48 -17.66
N LEU A 307 23.22 -13.54 -17.47
CA LEU A 307 24.09 -13.03 -18.52
C LEU A 307 25.31 -13.96 -18.75
N PRO A 308 25.88 -13.97 -19.95
CA PRO A 308 27.11 -14.74 -20.22
C PRO A 308 28.27 -14.27 -19.35
N SER A 309 28.86 -15.16 -18.55
CA SER A 309 29.98 -14.86 -17.64
C SER A 309 31.31 -14.61 -18.35
N THR A 310 31.38 -14.86 -19.65
CA THR A 310 32.58 -14.77 -20.49
C THR A 310 32.82 -13.38 -21.09
N ASP A 311 31.86 -12.47 -20.96
CA ASP A 311 31.98 -11.12 -21.51
C ASP A 311 32.90 -10.23 -20.66
N LYS A 312 34.11 -9.97 -21.19
CA LYS A 312 35.13 -9.12 -20.57
C LYS A 312 34.68 -7.67 -20.37
N ARG A 313 33.63 -7.21 -21.05
CA ARG A 313 33.10 -5.84 -20.98
C ARG A 313 31.81 -5.74 -20.15
N MET A 314 31.38 -6.80 -19.47
CA MET A 314 30.15 -6.79 -18.68
C MET A 314 30.12 -5.67 -17.62
N ASN A 315 31.24 -5.45 -16.92
CA ASN A 315 31.34 -4.36 -15.93
C ASN A 315 31.14 -2.98 -16.56
N GLN A 316 31.66 -2.77 -17.78
CA GLN A 316 31.46 -1.52 -18.51
C GLN A 316 29.98 -1.34 -18.88
N LYS A 317 29.31 -2.39 -19.36
CA LYS A 317 27.89 -2.36 -19.69
C LYS A 317 27.01 -2.05 -18.48
N ILE A 318 27.32 -2.67 -17.33
CA ILE A 318 26.62 -2.39 -16.06
C ILE A 318 26.85 -0.93 -15.63
N SER A 319 28.08 -0.43 -15.69
CA SER A 319 28.39 0.97 -15.36
C SER A 319 27.59 1.94 -16.25
N ILE A 320 27.47 1.66 -17.55
CA ILE A 320 26.66 2.49 -18.45
C ILE A 320 25.19 2.53 -17.99
N LEU A 321 24.61 1.40 -17.57
CA LEU A 321 23.24 1.37 -17.05
C LEU A 321 23.11 2.13 -15.72
N GLU A 322 24.12 2.06 -14.86
CA GLU A 322 24.14 2.78 -13.58
C GLU A 322 24.24 4.30 -13.80
N ASP A 323 25.18 4.74 -14.65
CA ASP A 323 25.42 6.15 -14.96
C ASP A 323 24.23 6.85 -15.64
N HIS A 324 23.26 6.07 -16.16
CA HIS A 324 22.09 6.57 -16.87
C HIS A 324 20.76 6.16 -16.21
N ASP A 325 20.79 5.71 -14.95
CA ASP A 325 19.60 5.35 -14.18
C ASP A 325 18.73 4.26 -14.83
N PHE A 326 19.33 3.23 -15.42
CA PHE A 326 18.67 2.09 -16.06
C PHE A 326 18.80 0.76 -15.29
N ILE A 327 19.40 0.75 -14.08
CA ILE A 327 19.55 -0.48 -13.28
C ILE A 327 18.43 -0.69 -12.24
N GLU A 328 17.60 0.33 -12.02
CA GLU A 328 16.48 0.29 -11.07
C GLU A 328 15.13 0.08 -11.78
N ASN A 329 14.11 -0.34 -11.02
CA ASN A 329 12.74 -0.50 -11.52
C ASN A 329 12.63 -1.41 -12.76
N LEU A 330 13.43 -2.47 -12.77
CA LEU A 330 13.38 -3.53 -13.79
C LEU A 330 12.30 -4.51 -13.37
N THR A 331 11.28 -4.73 -14.19
CA THR A 331 10.08 -5.44 -13.75
C THR A 331 9.45 -6.29 -14.84
N PHE A 332 8.68 -7.28 -14.40
CA PHE A 332 7.64 -7.94 -15.19
C PHE A 332 6.27 -7.42 -14.74
N GLY A 333 5.40 -7.09 -15.68
CA GLY A 333 4.02 -6.68 -15.45
C GLY A 333 3.02 -7.57 -16.18
N TRP A 334 1.74 -7.23 -16.13
CA TRP A 334 0.69 -7.95 -16.86
C TRP A 334 0.94 -7.99 -18.38
N ASP A 335 1.52 -6.92 -18.92
CA ASP A 335 1.79 -6.76 -20.34
C ASP A 335 3.22 -7.19 -20.76
N GLY A 336 3.93 -7.97 -19.93
CA GLY A 336 5.29 -8.42 -20.23
C GLY A 336 6.40 -7.69 -19.45
N PRO A 337 7.67 -7.85 -19.87
CA PRO A 337 8.80 -7.14 -19.28
C PRO A 337 8.66 -5.63 -19.52
N SER A 338 9.06 -4.84 -18.52
CA SER A 338 9.07 -3.39 -18.67
C SER A 338 10.05 -2.94 -19.75
N TRP A 339 9.78 -1.79 -20.36
CA TRP A 339 10.69 -1.19 -21.33
C TRP A 339 12.10 -1.02 -20.76
N ARG A 340 12.22 -0.60 -19.49
CA ARG A 340 13.51 -0.48 -18.79
C ARG A 340 14.24 -1.82 -18.69
N LEU A 341 13.54 -2.91 -18.35
CA LEU A 341 14.12 -4.25 -18.31
C LEU A 341 14.62 -4.69 -19.69
N LEU A 342 13.83 -4.49 -20.74
CA LEU A 342 14.24 -4.83 -22.10
C LEU A 342 15.44 -3.98 -22.56
N THR A 343 15.42 -2.67 -22.35
CA THR A 343 16.54 -1.78 -22.69
C THR A 343 17.83 -2.18 -21.97
N ALA A 344 17.74 -2.51 -20.67
CA ALA A 344 18.87 -3.00 -19.91
C ALA A 344 19.41 -4.31 -20.50
N LEU A 345 18.54 -5.29 -20.79
CA LEU A 345 18.94 -6.56 -21.37
C LEU A 345 19.55 -6.41 -22.77
N LYS A 346 19.00 -5.55 -23.63
CA LYS A 346 19.55 -5.26 -24.96
C LYS A 346 20.98 -4.71 -24.86
N LEU A 347 21.20 -3.74 -23.98
CA LEU A 347 22.53 -3.18 -23.75
C LEU A 347 23.50 -4.25 -23.23
N LEU A 348 23.04 -5.06 -22.27
CA LEU A 348 23.83 -6.14 -21.70
C LEU A 348 24.18 -7.24 -22.73
N CYS A 349 23.31 -7.44 -23.73
CA CYS A 349 23.50 -8.39 -24.83
C CYS A 349 24.29 -7.84 -26.03
N LEU A 350 24.73 -6.59 -26.04
CA LEU A 350 25.48 -6.04 -27.21
C LEU A 350 26.78 -6.79 -27.44
N GLU A 351 27.11 -7.09 -28.70
CA GLU A 351 28.43 -7.65 -29.02
C GLU A 351 29.55 -6.59 -28.84
N ALA A 352 30.81 -7.02 -28.84
CA ALA A 352 31.94 -6.12 -28.54
C ALA A 352 32.08 -5.02 -29.60
N GLU A 353 31.71 -5.33 -30.83
CA GLU A 353 31.70 -4.46 -32.01
C GLU A 353 30.53 -3.46 -31.94
N GLU A 354 29.37 -3.91 -31.44
CA GLU A 354 28.15 -3.13 -31.33
C GLU A 354 28.12 -2.21 -30.10
N LEU A 355 29.02 -2.40 -29.13
CA LEU A 355 29.02 -1.63 -27.89
C LEU A 355 29.07 -0.11 -28.14
N THR A 356 29.69 0.34 -29.23
CA THR A 356 29.70 1.77 -29.63
C THR A 356 28.30 2.36 -29.85
N CYS A 357 27.30 1.51 -30.12
CA CYS A 357 25.91 1.87 -30.32
C CYS A 357 25.07 1.90 -29.03
N TRP A 358 25.66 1.76 -27.84
CA TRP A 358 24.91 1.71 -26.57
C TRP A 358 23.93 2.88 -26.37
N LYS A 359 24.28 4.09 -26.85
CA LYS A 359 23.40 5.27 -26.78
C LYS A 359 22.10 5.08 -27.57
N LYS A 360 22.17 4.39 -28.71
CA LYS A 360 21.02 4.07 -29.55
C LYS A 360 20.06 3.11 -28.84
N VAL A 361 20.60 2.15 -28.08
CA VAL A 361 19.79 1.25 -27.24
C VAL A 361 19.00 2.02 -26.20
N LEU A 362 19.62 3.01 -25.52
CA LEU A 362 18.94 3.78 -24.48
C LEU A 362 17.77 4.61 -24.99
N ILE A 363 17.78 5.01 -26.26
CA ILE A 363 16.65 5.71 -26.90
C ILE A 363 15.66 4.76 -27.59
N GLY A 364 15.89 3.44 -27.48
CA GLY A 364 14.98 2.40 -27.97
C GLY A 364 15.18 1.99 -29.42
N GLU A 365 16.31 2.35 -30.05
CA GLU A 365 16.63 1.87 -31.40
C GLU A 365 17.00 0.38 -31.39
N ILE A 366 16.56 -0.32 -32.45
CA ILE A 366 16.92 -1.71 -32.72
C ILE A 366 18.33 -1.73 -33.32
N ILE A 367 19.23 -2.50 -32.72
CA ILE A 367 20.62 -2.61 -33.19
C ILE A 367 20.78 -3.77 -34.17
N SER A 368 20.32 -4.96 -33.78
CA SER A 368 20.34 -6.16 -34.61
C SER A 368 19.29 -7.16 -34.15
N ASP A 369 18.76 -7.97 -35.07
CA ASP A 369 17.80 -9.03 -34.74
C ASP A 369 18.40 -10.05 -33.76
N THR A 370 19.72 -10.29 -33.85
CA THR A 370 20.47 -11.13 -32.91
C THR A 370 20.44 -10.56 -31.49
N ASN A 371 20.65 -9.24 -31.33
CA ASN A 371 20.60 -8.59 -30.01
C ASN A 371 19.18 -8.60 -29.43
N GLU A 372 18.18 -8.30 -30.24
CA GLU A 372 16.76 -8.37 -29.84
C GLU A 372 16.41 -9.77 -29.34
N LYS A 373 16.72 -10.80 -30.14
CA LYS A 373 16.46 -12.20 -29.79
C LYS A 373 17.21 -12.63 -28.53
N ALA A 374 18.49 -12.31 -28.42
CA ALA A 374 19.29 -12.62 -27.24
C ALA A 374 18.71 -11.97 -25.96
N SER A 375 18.28 -10.71 -26.04
CA SER A 375 17.67 -10.01 -24.90
C SER A 375 16.35 -10.64 -24.47
N LEU A 376 15.50 -11.04 -25.42
CA LEU A 376 14.22 -11.72 -25.15
C LEU A 376 14.45 -13.12 -24.56
N ASP A 377 15.42 -13.88 -25.06
CA ASP A 377 15.77 -15.21 -24.53
C ASP A 377 16.23 -15.13 -23.07
N ILE A 378 16.99 -14.09 -22.70
CA ILE A 378 17.39 -13.86 -21.31
C ILE A 378 16.19 -13.43 -20.46
N ALA A 379 15.34 -12.51 -20.94
CA ALA A 379 14.12 -12.13 -20.25
C ALA A 379 13.23 -13.35 -19.96
N GLN A 380 13.09 -14.26 -20.93
CA GLN A 380 12.34 -15.50 -20.78
C GLN A 380 12.96 -16.42 -19.73
N LYS A 381 14.29 -16.60 -19.70
CA LYS A 381 14.97 -17.39 -18.66
C LYS A 381 14.73 -16.82 -17.26
N ILE A 382 14.81 -15.50 -17.11
CA ILE A 382 14.55 -14.82 -15.84
C ILE A 382 13.09 -14.98 -15.42
N CYS A 383 12.14 -14.81 -16.34
CA CYS A 383 10.72 -14.99 -16.06
C CYS A 383 10.40 -16.42 -15.58
N HIS A 384 10.95 -17.44 -16.27
CA HIS A 384 10.79 -18.84 -15.86
C HIS A 384 11.41 -19.15 -14.48
N TYR A 385 12.54 -18.51 -14.16
CA TYR A 385 13.14 -18.61 -12.82
C TYR A 385 12.16 -18.12 -11.74
N PHE A 386 11.58 -16.94 -11.91
CA PHE A 386 10.63 -16.40 -10.94
C PHE A 386 9.34 -17.21 -10.85
N ILE A 387 8.85 -17.79 -11.96
CA ILE A 387 7.70 -18.72 -11.93
C ILE A 387 8.02 -19.94 -11.05
N LYS A 388 9.23 -20.52 -11.21
CA LYS A 388 9.66 -21.68 -10.42
C LYS A 388 9.83 -21.32 -8.95
N GLU A 389 10.42 -20.17 -8.66
CA GLU A 389 10.60 -19.65 -7.29
C GLU A 389 9.24 -19.43 -6.62
N SER A 390 8.31 -18.74 -7.29
CA SER A 390 6.96 -18.46 -6.78
C SER A 390 6.22 -19.74 -6.42
N LYS A 391 6.25 -20.76 -7.31
CA LYS A 391 5.64 -22.07 -7.05
C LYS A 391 6.25 -22.78 -5.85
N ALA A 392 7.59 -22.75 -5.72
CA ALA A 392 8.29 -23.37 -4.60
C ALA A 392 7.94 -22.69 -3.26
N VAL A 393 7.85 -21.35 -3.24
CA VAL A 393 7.46 -20.61 -2.03
C VAL A 393 5.99 -20.88 -1.68
N LEU A 394 5.08 -20.90 -2.65
CA LEU A 394 3.67 -21.24 -2.40
C LEU A 394 3.50 -22.64 -1.78
N GLN A 395 4.25 -23.63 -2.25
CA GLN A 395 4.28 -24.96 -1.64
C GLN A 395 4.77 -24.91 -0.18
N LYS A 396 5.84 -24.16 0.08
CA LYS A 396 6.35 -23.96 1.44
C LYS A 396 5.33 -23.26 2.35
N VAL A 397 4.67 -22.21 1.86
CA VAL A 397 3.63 -21.49 2.61
C VAL A 397 2.46 -22.42 2.94
N SER A 398 2.01 -23.24 1.98
CA SER A 398 0.96 -24.23 2.23
C SER A 398 1.31 -25.17 3.36
N HIS A 399 2.54 -25.71 3.37
CA HIS A 399 2.98 -26.60 4.44
C HIS A 399 3.07 -25.89 5.80
N MET A 400 3.61 -24.66 5.84
CA MET A 400 3.67 -23.88 7.07
C MET A 400 2.27 -23.53 7.62
N LYS A 401 1.26 -23.35 6.76
CA LYS A 401 -0.12 -23.12 7.22
C LYS A 401 -0.72 -24.33 7.94
N ASP A 402 -0.28 -25.54 7.60
CA ASP A 402 -0.71 -26.78 8.27
C ASP A 402 -0.03 -26.94 9.64
N GLU A 403 1.22 -26.47 9.80
CA GLU A 403 2.02 -26.62 11.01
C GLU A 403 1.83 -25.45 12.01
N GLU A 404 1.74 -24.21 11.52
CA GLU A 404 1.79 -22.98 12.31
C GLU A 404 0.45 -22.23 12.29
N VAL A 405 -0.58 -22.83 12.89
CA VAL A 405 -1.95 -22.28 12.91
C VAL A 405 -2.01 -20.84 13.46
N ALA A 406 -1.09 -20.46 14.35
CA ALA A 406 -1.01 -19.10 14.90
C ALA A 406 -0.67 -18.02 13.84
N LEU A 407 0.01 -18.40 12.76
CA LEU A 407 0.44 -17.48 11.70
C LEU A 407 -0.44 -17.54 10.46
N ILE A 408 -1.54 -18.28 10.49
CA ILE A 408 -2.38 -18.54 9.31
C ILE A 408 -2.79 -17.27 8.55
N ASN A 409 -3.11 -16.19 9.27
CA ASN A 409 -3.48 -14.91 8.68
C ASN A 409 -2.29 -14.24 7.97
N GLN A 410 -1.11 -14.27 8.57
CA GLN A 410 0.11 -13.70 8.00
C GLN A 410 0.58 -14.53 6.79
N LEU A 411 0.53 -15.86 6.89
CA LEU A 411 0.87 -16.77 5.81
C LEU A 411 -0.11 -16.65 4.63
N THR A 412 -1.40 -16.45 4.88
CA THR A 412 -2.41 -16.21 3.83
C THR A 412 -2.15 -14.90 3.09
N LEU A 413 -1.65 -13.87 3.77
CA LEU A 413 -1.24 -12.61 3.14
C LEU A 413 -0.05 -12.82 2.18
N VAL A 414 0.97 -13.57 2.63
CA VAL A 414 2.14 -13.94 1.80
C VAL A 414 1.72 -14.81 0.62
N GLU A 415 0.85 -15.80 0.83
CA GLU A 415 0.27 -16.64 -0.22
C GLU A 415 -0.45 -15.79 -1.28
N THR A 416 -1.23 -14.80 -0.85
CA THR A 416 -1.95 -13.89 -1.76
C THR A 416 -0.96 -13.08 -2.62
N LEU A 417 0.11 -12.55 -2.02
CA LEU A 417 1.16 -11.83 -2.75
C LEU A 417 1.79 -12.71 -3.84
N TRP A 418 2.31 -13.89 -3.46
CA TRP A 418 2.97 -14.80 -4.41
C TRP A 418 2.02 -15.34 -5.48
N THR A 419 0.74 -15.52 -5.15
CA THR A 419 -0.27 -15.93 -6.13
C THR A 419 -0.48 -14.85 -7.19
N GLU A 420 -0.53 -13.58 -6.80
CA GLU A 420 -0.63 -12.46 -7.74
C GLU A 420 0.64 -12.32 -8.59
N GLU A 421 1.83 -12.40 -7.98
CA GLU A 421 3.10 -12.36 -8.73
C GLU A 421 3.22 -13.51 -9.74
N LEU A 422 2.80 -14.72 -9.37
CA LEU A 422 2.80 -15.88 -10.26
C LEU A 422 1.90 -15.65 -11.47
N LYS A 423 0.71 -15.07 -11.30
CA LYS A 423 -0.20 -14.73 -12.40
C LYS A 423 0.42 -13.70 -13.34
N ILE A 424 1.06 -12.67 -12.77
CA ILE A 424 1.77 -11.64 -13.54
C ILE A 424 2.87 -12.26 -14.39
N LEU A 425 3.69 -13.13 -13.79
CA LEU A 425 4.79 -13.80 -14.48
C LEU A 425 4.28 -14.75 -15.58
N GLN A 426 3.16 -15.43 -15.36
CA GLN A 426 2.54 -16.28 -16.38
C GLN A 426 2.05 -15.44 -17.57
N ALA A 427 1.36 -14.33 -17.33
CA ALA A 427 0.95 -13.40 -18.40
C ALA A 427 2.18 -12.82 -19.13
N SER A 428 3.21 -12.42 -18.39
CA SER A 428 4.47 -11.95 -18.96
C SER A 428 5.15 -12.98 -19.86
N ALA A 429 5.13 -14.27 -19.49
CA ALA A 429 5.71 -15.34 -20.28
C ALA A 429 4.96 -15.57 -21.61
N GLU A 430 3.63 -15.43 -21.62
CA GLU A 430 2.82 -15.48 -22.84
C GLU A 430 3.17 -14.33 -23.80
N THR A 431 3.31 -13.10 -23.25
CA THR A 431 3.74 -11.94 -24.04
C THR A 431 5.15 -12.12 -24.61
N LEU A 432 6.10 -12.60 -23.81
CA LEU A 432 7.47 -12.88 -24.26
C LEU A 432 7.50 -13.90 -25.40
N THR A 433 6.70 -14.96 -25.30
CA THR A 433 6.60 -15.98 -26.35
C THR A 433 6.08 -15.36 -27.65
N SER A 434 5.08 -14.48 -27.56
CA SER A 434 4.55 -13.75 -28.71
C SER A 434 5.59 -12.83 -29.35
N LEU A 435 6.38 -12.11 -28.55
CA LEU A 435 7.46 -11.25 -29.04
C LEU A 435 8.57 -12.04 -29.75
N GLN A 436 8.95 -13.21 -29.24
CA GLN A 436 9.97 -14.06 -29.87
C GLN A 436 9.56 -14.55 -31.26
N THR A 437 8.27 -14.83 -31.48
CA THR A 437 7.78 -15.28 -32.81
C THR A 437 7.95 -14.23 -33.91
N ALA A 438 8.15 -12.95 -33.56
CA ALA A 438 8.43 -11.90 -34.53
C ALA A 438 9.88 -11.95 -35.08
N PHE A 439 10.78 -12.69 -34.42
CA PHE A 439 12.21 -12.81 -34.76
C PHE A 439 12.63 -14.24 -35.11
N THR A 440 11.66 -15.12 -35.36
CA THR A 440 11.82 -16.50 -35.88
C THR A 440 11.27 -16.57 -37.29
#